data_AF-A0A972BM25-F1
#
_entry.id   AF-A0A972BM25-F1
#
_cell.length_a   1.000
_cell.length_b   1.000
_cell.length_c   1.000
_cell.angle_alpha   90.00
_cell.angle_beta   90.00
_cell.angle_gamma   90.00
#
_symmetry.space_group_name_H-M   'P 1'
#
loop_
_entity.id
_entity.type
_entity.pdbx_description
1 polymer ?
#
loop_
_entity_poly.entity_id
_entity_poly.type
_entity_poly.pdbx_seq_one_letter_code
_entity_poly.pdbx_strand_id
1 'polypeptide(L)'
;MQKEDSKKTMLYGALIVSYLFVRYGLFFLHGMKAWPAAMGLLALGMLLLALYKKRKAMQIFAVAGYSLCFLGAKLFSSKSFDPGGGRLDNTWVLWIVSYLLLSLMVFFWKREEKNHKVRFILNNSIYKGERCLWSEQRPI
;
A
#
# COMPACT_ATOMS: atom_id res chain seq x y z
N MET A 1 -5.16 -6.64 -25.19
CA MET A 1 -3.90 -7.12 -24.57
C MET A 1 -2.90 -5.98 -24.34
N GLN A 2 -2.53 -5.26 -25.40
CA GLN A 2 -1.51 -4.18 -25.41
C GLN A 2 -1.62 -3.08 -24.32
N LYS A 3 -2.85 -2.68 -23.92
CA LYS A 3 -3.08 -1.62 -22.92
C LYS A 3 -2.76 -2.05 -21.48
N GLU A 4 -2.80 -3.34 -21.18
CA GLU A 4 -2.50 -3.84 -19.83
C GLU A 4 -1.00 -3.98 -19.60
N ASP A 5 -0.26 -4.41 -20.61
CA ASP A 5 1.19 -4.54 -20.56
C ASP A 5 1.88 -3.16 -20.50
N SER A 6 1.32 -2.16 -21.18
CA SER A 6 1.75 -0.76 -21.06
C SER A 6 1.66 -0.24 -19.62
N LYS A 7 0.58 -0.55 -18.89
CA LYS A 7 0.39 -0.13 -17.49
C LYS A 7 1.40 -0.78 -16.54
N LYS A 8 1.65 -2.07 -16.72
CA LYS A 8 2.66 -2.79 -15.91
C LYS A 8 4.04 -2.20 -16.15
N THR A 9 4.38 -1.93 -17.42
CA THR A 9 5.64 -1.30 -17.81
C THR A 9 5.80 0.07 -17.15
N MET A 10 4.74 0.90 -17.13
CA MET A 10 4.76 2.16 -16.39
C MET A 10 4.99 1.99 -14.89
N LEU A 11 4.35 1.00 -14.24
CA LEU A 11 4.53 0.74 -12.82
C LEU A 11 5.96 0.33 -12.48
N TYR A 12 6.55 -0.57 -13.27
CA TYR A 12 7.95 -0.96 -13.10
C TYR A 12 8.90 0.22 -13.36
N GLY A 13 8.67 0.98 -14.43
CA GLY A 13 9.44 2.17 -14.74
C GLY A 13 9.40 3.20 -13.61
N ALA A 14 8.22 3.48 -13.07
CA ALA A 14 8.05 4.39 -11.94
C ALA A 14 8.73 3.88 -10.66
N LEU A 15 8.69 2.56 -10.40
CA LEU A 15 9.42 1.97 -9.27
C LEU A 15 10.93 2.11 -9.44
N ILE A 16 11.45 1.88 -10.66
CA ILE A 16 12.89 2.03 -10.94
C ILE A 16 13.32 3.49 -10.76
N VAL A 17 12.56 4.44 -11.32
CA VAL A 17 12.87 5.88 -11.18
C VAL A 17 12.83 6.31 -9.73
N SER A 18 11.80 5.93 -8.97
CA SER A 18 11.69 6.27 -7.55
C SER A 18 12.83 5.65 -6.73
N TYR A 19 13.18 4.39 -7.00
CA TYR A 19 14.32 3.72 -6.39
C TYR A 19 15.65 4.44 -6.68
N LEU A 20 15.93 4.79 -7.94
CA LEU A 20 17.15 5.50 -8.30
C LEU A 20 17.21 6.88 -7.64
N PHE A 21 16.08 7.58 -7.62
CA PHE A 21 15.98 8.90 -7.02
C PHE A 21 16.23 8.85 -5.51
N VAL A 22 15.61 7.93 -4.78
CA VAL A 22 15.84 7.79 -3.33
C VAL A 22 17.27 7.29 -3.06
N ARG A 23 17.76 6.27 -3.78
CA ARG A 23 19.09 5.67 -3.53
C ARG A 23 20.25 6.62 -3.83
N TYR A 24 20.16 7.39 -4.92
CA TYR A 24 21.27 8.23 -5.39
C TYR A 24 20.96 9.72 -5.27
N GLY A 25 19.79 10.18 -5.71
CA GLY A 25 19.40 11.59 -5.66
C GLY A 25 19.26 12.12 -4.23
N LEU A 26 18.73 11.29 -3.31
CA LEU A 26 18.54 11.64 -1.90
C LEU A 26 19.61 11.05 -0.98
N PHE A 27 20.75 10.62 -1.55
CA PHE A 27 21.82 9.96 -0.78
C PHE A 27 22.29 10.81 0.42
N PHE A 28 22.37 12.13 0.25
CA PHE A 28 22.78 13.05 1.32
C PHE A 28 21.82 13.07 2.53
N LEU A 29 20.56 12.65 2.37
CA LEU A 29 19.55 12.64 3.44
C LEU A 29 19.63 11.41 4.34
N HIS A 30 20.12 10.29 3.82
CA HIS A 30 20.12 9.00 4.52
C HIS A 30 21.49 8.35 4.63
N GLY A 31 22.47 8.71 3.82
CA GLY A 31 23.87 8.25 3.89
C GLY A 31 24.12 6.76 3.62
N MET A 32 23.07 5.95 3.44
CA MET A 32 23.14 4.49 3.38
C MET A 32 22.63 3.95 2.04
N LYS A 33 23.44 3.18 1.30
CA LYS A 33 23.00 2.58 0.01
C LYS A 33 22.26 1.25 0.16
N ALA A 34 22.52 0.51 1.23
CA ALA A 34 21.92 -0.81 1.46
C ALA A 34 20.41 -0.73 1.76
N TRP A 35 19.99 0.21 2.59
CA TRP A 35 18.59 0.34 3.00
C TRP A 35 17.63 0.72 1.85
N PRO A 36 17.93 1.71 0.99
CA PRO A 36 17.13 1.97 -0.20
C PRO A 36 17.01 0.76 -1.13
N ALA A 37 18.04 -0.10 -1.20
CA ALA A 37 18.02 -1.33 -1.98
C ALA A 37 17.09 -2.38 -1.37
N ALA A 38 17.19 -2.63 -0.07
CA ALA A 38 16.31 -3.55 0.65
C ALA A 38 14.83 -3.12 0.52
N MET A 39 14.56 -1.83 0.70
CA MET A 39 13.20 -1.29 0.53
C MET A 39 12.71 -1.33 -0.92
N GLY A 40 13.61 -1.15 -1.90
CA GLY A 40 13.28 -1.27 -3.32
C GLY A 40 12.87 -2.70 -3.68
N LEU A 41 13.59 -3.70 -3.15
CA LEU A 41 13.23 -5.11 -3.30
C LEU A 41 11.91 -5.46 -2.61
N LEU A 42 11.67 -4.92 -1.41
CA LEU A 42 10.39 -5.09 -0.71
C LEU A 42 9.23 -4.49 -1.53
N ALA A 43 9.41 -3.29 -2.07
CA ALA A 43 8.43 -2.63 -2.93
C ALA A 43 8.16 -3.41 -4.21
N LEU A 44 9.21 -3.96 -4.84
CA LEU A 44 9.08 -4.84 -6.01
C LEU A 44 8.27 -6.11 -5.67
N GLY A 45 8.60 -6.79 -4.56
CA GLY A 45 7.86 -7.97 -4.11
C GLY A 45 6.38 -7.68 -3.87
N MET A 46 6.08 -6.53 -3.26
CA MET A 46 4.71 -6.07 -3.03
C MET A 46 3.99 -5.72 -4.33
N LEU A 47 4.67 -5.12 -5.29
CA LEU A 47 4.12 -4.82 -6.63
C LEU A 47 3.79 -6.12 -7.37
N LEU A 48 4.68 -7.11 -7.37
CA LEU A 48 4.46 -8.43 -7.97
C LEU A 48 3.25 -9.14 -7.33
N LEU A 49 3.16 -9.14 -6.00
CA LEU A 49 2.01 -9.68 -5.28
C LEU A 49 0.71 -8.96 -5.64
N ALA A 50 0.75 -7.63 -5.75
CA ALA A 50 -0.41 -6.82 -6.11
C ALA A 50 -0.86 -7.01 -7.56
N LEU A 51 0.07 -7.25 -8.48
CA LEU A 51 -0.21 -7.63 -9.86
C LEU A 51 -0.86 -9.01 -9.91
N TYR A 52 -0.31 -10.00 -9.20
CA TYR A 52 -0.86 -11.35 -9.11
C TYR A 52 -2.30 -11.35 -8.55
N LYS A 53 -2.53 -10.61 -7.46
CA LYS A 53 -3.87 -10.46 -6.85
C LYS A 53 -4.80 -9.50 -7.62
N LYS A 54 -4.34 -8.88 -8.72
CA LYS A 54 -5.05 -7.87 -9.52
C LYS A 54 -5.61 -6.70 -8.68
N ARG A 55 -4.89 -6.30 -7.63
CA ARG A 55 -5.30 -5.23 -6.70
C ARG A 55 -4.66 -3.90 -7.06
N LYS A 56 -5.38 -3.08 -7.84
CA LYS A 56 -4.91 -1.77 -8.33
C LYS A 56 -4.42 -0.82 -7.21
N ALA A 57 -5.17 -0.70 -6.11
CA ALA A 57 -4.77 0.16 -4.99
C ALA A 57 -3.42 -0.24 -4.40
N MET A 58 -3.18 -1.55 -4.29
CA MET A 58 -1.94 -2.10 -3.76
C MET A 58 -0.78 -1.97 -4.76
N GLN A 59 -1.04 -2.01 -6.07
CA GLN A 59 -0.05 -1.73 -7.11
C GLN A 59 0.43 -0.28 -7.05
N ILE A 60 -0.50 0.67 -6.93
CA ILE A 60 -0.17 2.10 -6.82
C ILE A 60 0.60 2.37 -5.51
N PHE A 61 0.14 1.80 -4.39
CA PHE A 61 0.80 1.95 -3.10
C PHE A 61 2.21 1.34 -3.10
N ALA A 62 2.43 0.19 -3.75
CA ALA A 62 3.75 -0.42 -3.80
C ALA A 62 4.81 0.50 -4.43
N VAL A 63 4.41 1.30 -5.43
CA VAL A 63 5.29 2.27 -6.10
C VAL A 63 5.38 3.57 -5.30
N ALA A 64 4.24 4.21 -5.02
CA ALA A 64 4.22 5.52 -4.39
C ALA A 64 4.64 5.47 -2.92
N GLY A 65 4.24 4.42 -2.21
CA GLY A 65 4.55 4.20 -0.80
C GLY A 65 6.04 4.08 -0.54
N TYR A 66 6.83 3.59 -1.50
CA TYR A 66 8.29 3.55 -1.37
C TYR A 66 8.86 4.94 -1.06
N SER A 67 8.55 5.94 -1.90
CA SER A 67 9.03 7.30 -1.71
C SER A 67 8.27 8.07 -0.63
N LEU A 68 6.95 7.92 -0.54
CA LEU A 68 6.14 8.66 0.43
C LEU A 68 6.45 8.24 1.88
N CYS A 69 6.62 6.94 2.14
CA CYS A 69 7.02 6.48 3.46
C CYS A 69 8.46 6.87 3.78
N PHE A 70 9.36 7.00 2.80
CA PHE A 70 10.71 7.53 3.03
C PHE A 70 10.65 8.98 3.50
N LEU A 71 9.88 9.83 2.79
CA LEU A 71 9.73 11.24 3.16
C LEU A 71 9.09 11.38 4.54
N GLY A 72 8.02 10.63 4.81
CA GLY A 72 7.40 10.58 6.13
C GLY A 72 8.39 10.14 7.21
N ALA A 73 9.11 9.04 6.98
CA ALA A 73 10.12 8.55 7.91
C ALA A 73 11.22 9.58 8.17
N LYS A 74 11.64 10.34 7.15
CA LYS A 74 12.64 11.40 7.32
C LYS A 74 12.11 12.56 8.15
N LEU A 75 10.86 12.97 7.93
CA LEU A 75 10.21 14.04 8.69
C LEU A 75 10.08 13.71 10.19
N PHE A 76 9.80 12.45 10.51
CA PHE A 76 9.68 11.98 11.89
C PHE A 76 10.97 11.36 12.46
N SER A 77 12.06 11.36 11.68
CA SER A 77 13.33 10.80 12.11
C SER A 77 14.01 11.65 13.17
N SER A 78 14.64 10.99 14.13
CA SER A 78 15.52 11.61 15.11
C SER A 78 16.92 11.05 14.98
N LYS A 79 17.90 11.92 15.26
CA LYS A 79 19.31 11.57 15.25
C LYS A 79 19.81 11.54 16.68
N SER A 80 20.47 10.46 17.06
CA SER A 80 21.14 10.32 18.35
C SER A 80 22.59 9.89 18.14
N PHE A 81 23.35 9.84 19.22
CA PHE A 81 24.72 9.32 19.22
C PHE A 81 24.80 8.13 20.15
N ASP A 82 25.50 7.09 19.74
CA ASP A 82 25.87 6.01 20.65
C ASP A 82 27.01 6.45 21.61
N PRO A 83 27.31 5.69 22.68
CA PRO A 83 28.40 6.01 23.60
C PRO A 83 29.80 6.05 22.96
N GLY A 84 29.96 5.51 21.74
CA GLY A 84 31.19 5.57 20.94
C GLY A 84 31.22 6.74 19.94
N GLY A 85 30.24 7.64 19.97
CA GLY A 85 30.14 8.78 19.06
C GLY A 85 29.58 8.45 17.67
N GLY A 86 29.14 7.21 17.45
CA GLY A 86 28.48 6.78 16.22
C GLY A 86 27.11 7.41 16.07
N ARG A 87 26.80 7.91 14.86
CA ARG A 87 25.51 8.55 14.57
C ARG A 87 24.42 7.50 14.37
N LEU A 88 23.40 7.53 15.22
CA LEU A 88 22.19 6.73 15.10
C LEU A 88 21.11 7.56 14.40
N ASP A 89 20.49 6.97 13.37
CA ASP A 89 19.35 7.53 12.66
C ASP A 89 18.27 6.45 12.56
N ASN A 90 17.06 6.73 13.05
CA ASN A 90 15.93 5.79 13.03
C ASN A 90 15.10 5.85 11.74
N THR A 91 15.49 6.65 10.74
CA THR A 91 14.78 6.80 9.45
C THR A 91 14.45 5.45 8.82
N TRP A 92 15.38 4.49 8.83
CA TRP A 92 15.18 3.17 8.20
C TRP A 92 14.10 2.34 8.92
N VAL A 93 14.05 2.38 10.26
CA VAL A 93 13.01 1.69 11.05
C VAL A 93 11.65 2.29 10.73
N LEU A 94 11.53 3.62 10.80
CA LEU A 94 10.29 4.33 10.52
C LEU A 94 9.81 4.06 9.09
N TRP A 95 10.73 4.00 8.13
CA TRP A 95 10.40 3.71 6.74
C TRP A 95 9.83 2.31 6.56
N ILE A 96 10.48 1.29 7.13
CA ILE A 96 10.02 -0.11 7.07
C ILE A 96 8.66 -0.25 7.74
N VAL A 97 8.55 0.22 8.98
CA VAL A 97 7.33 0.06 9.79
C VAL A 97 6.14 0.75 9.12
N SER A 98 6.30 2.01 8.71
CA SER A 98 5.22 2.75 8.04
C SER A 98 4.82 2.10 6.71
N TYR A 99 5.78 1.65 5.90
CA TYR A 99 5.49 0.99 4.63
C TYR A 99 4.72 -0.33 4.81
N LEU A 100 5.09 -1.15 5.80
CA LEU A 100 4.40 -2.41 6.10
C LEU A 100 2.99 -2.19 6.65
N LEU A 101 2.84 -1.31 7.64
CA LEU A 101 1.54 -1.02 8.25
C LEU A 101 0.54 -0.47 7.22
N LEU A 102 0.96 0.49 6.40
CA LEU A 102 0.11 1.06 5.36
C LEU A 102 -0.18 0.05 4.25
N SER A 103 0.78 -0.81 3.89
CA SER A 103 0.54 -1.91 2.95
C SER A 103 -0.55 -2.86 3.44
N LEU A 104 -0.51 -3.23 4.73
CA LEU A 104 -1.52 -4.06 5.36
C LEU A 104 -2.88 -3.35 5.37
N MET A 105 -2.91 -2.07 5.74
CA MET A 105 -4.13 -1.26 5.71
C MET A 105 -4.78 -1.27 4.32
N VAL A 106 -4.02 -1.01 3.26
CA VAL A 106 -4.52 -1.03 1.87
C VAL A 106 -4.97 -2.44 1.46
N PHE A 107 -4.29 -3.48 1.94
CA PHE A 107 -4.68 -4.87 1.69
C PHE A 107 -6.03 -5.22 2.33
N PHE A 108 -6.28 -4.76 3.56
CA PHE A 108 -7.54 -5.04 4.27
C PHE A 108 -8.69 -4.13 3.81
N TRP A 109 -8.42 -2.87 3.49
CA TRP A 109 -9.44 -1.89 3.06
C TRP A 109 -10.33 -2.42 1.93
N LYS A 110 -9.72 -2.99 0.88
CA LYS A 110 -10.45 -3.50 -0.29
C LYS A 110 -11.31 -4.73 0.04
N ARG A 111 -10.93 -5.50 1.07
CA ARG A 111 -11.69 -6.69 1.52
C ARG A 111 -12.97 -6.24 2.21
N GLU A 112 -12.93 -5.17 2.99
CA GLU A 112 -14.11 -4.65 3.70
C GLU A 112 -15.16 -4.06 2.75
N GLU A 113 -14.74 -3.35 1.71
CA GLU A 113 -15.66 -2.77 0.71
C GLU A 113 -16.55 -3.84 0.04
N LYS A 114 -15.96 -4.99 -0.33
CA LYS A 114 -16.73 -6.10 -0.90
C LYS A 114 -17.70 -6.69 0.11
N ASN A 115 -17.26 -6.90 1.34
CA ASN A 115 -18.09 -7.49 2.40
C ASN A 115 -19.26 -6.58 2.77
N HIS A 116 -19.05 -5.26 2.80
CA HIS A 116 -20.10 -4.28 3.03
C HIS A 116 -21.15 -4.32 1.92
N LYS A 117 -20.72 -4.35 0.65
CA LYS A 117 -21.64 -4.38 -0.50
C LYS A 117 -22.47 -5.66 -0.55
N VAL A 118 -21.87 -6.82 -0.24
CA VAL A 118 -22.58 -8.10 -0.15
C VAL A 118 -23.59 -8.09 1.00
N ARG A 119 -23.20 -7.62 2.18
CA ARG A 119 -24.14 -7.48 3.31
C ARG A 119 -25.30 -6.56 2.98
N PHE A 120 -25.03 -5.43 2.33
CA PHE A 120 -26.08 -4.50 1.91
C PHE A 120 -27.07 -5.13 0.93
N ILE A 121 -26.58 -5.89 -0.07
CA ILE A 121 -27.44 -6.59 -1.03
C ILE A 121 -28.28 -7.68 -0.33
N LEU A 122 -27.67 -8.49 0.53
CA LEU A 122 -28.37 -9.52 1.29
C LEU A 122 -29.47 -8.90 2.16
N ASN A 123 -29.15 -7.83 2.89
CA ASN A 123 -30.12 -7.16 3.75
C ASN A 123 -31.28 -6.57 2.93
N ASN A 124 -30.98 -5.91 1.81
CA ASN A 124 -32.01 -5.37 0.91
C ASN A 124 -32.88 -6.47 0.27
N SER A 125 -32.31 -7.63 -0.04
CA SER A 125 -33.05 -8.79 -0.55
C SER A 125 -33.99 -9.37 0.51
N ILE A 126 -33.54 -9.47 1.77
CA ILE A 126 -34.36 -9.95 2.90
C ILE A 126 -35.55 -9.01 3.12
N TYR A 127 -35.31 -7.69 3.23
CA TYR A 127 -36.39 -6.71 3.38
C TYR A 127 -37.39 -6.72 2.22
N LYS A 128 -36.94 -7.02 0.99
CA LYS A 128 -37.84 -7.14 -0.16
C LYS A 128 -38.68 -8.41 -0.08
N GLY A 129 -38.11 -9.53 0.35
CA GLY A 129 -38.82 -10.81 0.54
C GLY A 129 -39.89 -10.73 1.63
N GLU A 130 -39.58 -10.14 2.78
CA GLU A 130 -40.56 -9.92 3.85
C GLU A 130 -41.73 -9.06 3.39
N ARG A 131 -41.47 -7.99 2.62
CA ARG A 131 -42.53 -7.11 2.10
C ARG A 131 -43.52 -7.82 1.18
N CYS A 132 -43.08 -8.80 0.39
CA CYS A 132 -43.96 -9.61 -0.45
C CYS A 132 -44.85 -10.55 0.37
N LEU A 133 -44.32 -11.13 1.45
CA LEU A 133 -45.10 -12.00 2.34
C LEU A 133 -46.24 -11.24 3.04
N TRP A 134 -45.96 -10.02 3.52
CA TRP A 134 -46.98 -9.17 4.14
C TRP A 134 -48.04 -8.64 3.15
N SER A 135 -47.74 -8.54 1.86
CA SER A 135 -48.75 -8.15 0.84
C SER A 135 -49.70 -9.27 0.46
N GLU A 136 -49.26 -10.53 0.56
CA GLU A 136 -50.07 -11.73 0.27
C GLU A 136 -51.08 -12.02 1.39
N GLN A 137 -50.75 -11.66 2.64
CA GLN A 137 -51.54 -11.98 3.83
C GLN A 137 -52.59 -10.92 4.21
N ARG A 138 -52.88 -9.94 3.33
CA ARG A 138 -53.97 -8.99 3.59
C ARG A 138 -55.31 -9.61 3.18
N PRO A 139 -56.20 -9.99 4.13
CA PRO A 139 -57.57 -10.32 3.78
C PRO A 139 -58.25 -9.08 3.18
N ILE A 140 -58.96 -9.32 2.06
CA ILE A 140 -59.81 -8.35 1.36
C ILE A 140 -61.09 -8.15 2.17
#